data_AF-A0A9J7LK20-F1
#
_entry.id   AF-A0A9J7LK20-F1
#
_cell.length_a   1.000
_cell.length_b   1.000
_cell.length_c   1.000
_cell.angle_alpha   90.00
_cell.angle_beta   90.00
_cell.angle_gamma   90.00
#
_symmetry.space_group_name_H-M   'P 1'
#
loop_
_entity.id
_entity.type
_entity.pdbx_description
1 polymer ?
#
loop_
_entity_poly.entity_id
_entity_poly.type
_entity_poly.pdbx_seq_one_letter_code
_entity_poly.pdbx_strand_id
1 'polypeptide(L)'
;MAMWDLPCKKKTRTVSMGLLVLTGVFVLLVYNLGMVPPGAPSSTSTDTNLRTVDVIQDVLDARVTEERTEDASFSEAAANSTHIDNYVSNPQCKMKTNLVFMKVHKAGSHTTACILQRFGYEHRLNFVLPKNCGSPSLGFPRSVPDSRVMKQNVGDHGYNLLVHHTVYDRVKFHKLMAPDTQFIAILREPLSHLKSSFYYFKMGKKFGLPPNSLGRYLNNPWLYERKLRKQSSTMTKNLQSFVLGWKDRFNQDRDEVRNFISQLDSDFPLILILEYFDASLVLLRRLMCWSFYNILYDRHPRNKQKYRKAVSYTEQQLQNHRNSSWVDYQLYDHFNRSLWSKIQAAGPDFQDELEAFQQLNHDVNSYCAGKPKQKKTFPGSKWNGPVAINPLFCEALKRVRLKWDKKICHRARANSKKKKKH
;
A
#
# COMPACT_ATOMS: atom_id res chain seq x y z
N MET A 1 -1.78 -21.31 -26.00
CA MET A 1 -1.93 -21.01 -27.44
C MET A 1 -3.07 -20.02 -27.62
N ALA A 2 -3.17 -19.37 -28.78
CA ALA A 2 -4.07 -18.24 -29.10
C ALA A 2 -3.81 -16.95 -28.28
N MET A 3 -2.74 -16.23 -28.63
CA MET A 3 -2.64 -14.79 -28.39
C MET A 3 -3.61 -14.04 -29.30
N TRP A 4 -4.19 -12.94 -28.82
CA TRP A 4 -4.83 -11.92 -29.66
C TRP A 4 -4.19 -10.57 -29.37
N ASP A 5 -3.26 -10.17 -30.23
CA ASP A 5 -2.75 -8.79 -30.32
C ASP A 5 -3.74 -7.95 -31.12
N LEU A 6 -4.03 -6.71 -30.66
CA LEU A 6 -4.62 -5.67 -31.51
C LEU A 6 -3.89 -4.32 -31.30
N PRO A 7 -3.61 -3.56 -32.38
CA PRO A 7 -2.60 -2.51 -32.33
C PRO A 7 -3.17 -1.10 -32.06
N CYS A 8 -2.54 -0.37 -31.15
CA CYS A 8 -2.85 1.04 -30.92
C CYS A 8 -2.14 1.95 -31.95
N LYS A 9 -2.88 2.43 -32.96
CA LYS A 9 -2.39 3.37 -33.98
C LYS A 9 -1.97 4.71 -33.37
N LYS A 10 -0.68 5.01 -33.32
CA LYS A 10 -0.16 6.37 -33.07
C LYS A 10 -0.13 7.18 -34.37
N LYS A 11 -0.80 8.34 -34.39
CA LYS A 11 -0.55 9.37 -35.41
C LYS A 11 0.81 10.00 -35.17
N THR A 12 1.73 9.84 -36.12
CA THR A 12 2.96 10.63 -36.20
C THR A 12 2.65 12.02 -36.73
N ARG A 13 3.16 13.06 -36.05
CA ARG A 13 3.35 14.39 -36.65
C ARG A 13 4.85 14.59 -36.85
N THR A 14 5.24 14.79 -38.11
CA THR A 14 6.57 15.21 -38.52
C THR A 14 6.84 16.64 -38.05
N VAL A 15 8.06 16.89 -37.58
CA VAL A 15 8.65 18.23 -37.44
C VAL A 15 10.06 18.14 -38.03
N SER A 16 10.43 19.15 -38.82
CA SER A 16 11.59 19.10 -39.72
C SER A 16 12.94 19.13 -38.97
N MET A 17 13.96 18.54 -39.59
CA MET A 17 15.36 18.72 -39.20
C MET A 17 15.82 20.15 -39.53
N GLY A 18 16.28 20.88 -38.51
CA GLY A 18 17.06 22.10 -38.68
C GLY A 18 18.54 21.79 -38.52
N LEU A 19 19.33 22.01 -39.57
CA LEU A 19 20.77 21.83 -39.60
C LEU A 19 21.47 23.03 -38.92
N LEU A 20 22.47 22.79 -38.07
CA LEU A 20 23.43 23.82 -37.66
C LEU A 20 24.79 23.18 -37.35
N VAL A 21 25.84 23.77 -37.91
CA VAL A 21 27.24 23.31 -37.93
C VAL A 21 28.12 24.44 -37.36
N LEU A 22 29.39 24.13 -37.01
CA LEU A 22 30.44 25.03 -36.46
C LEU A 22 30.37 25.17 -34.92
N THR A 23 31.46 25.18 -34.12
CA THR A 23 32.93 25.13 -34.40
C THR A 23 33.75 24.76 -33.14
N GLY A 24 35.02 24.32 -33.31
CA GLY A 24 36.09 24.35 -32.28
C GLY A 24 36.20 23.12 -31.34
N VAL A 25 37.24 22.24 -31.26
CA VAL A 25 38.70 22.19 -31.52
C VAL A 25 39.53 22.08 -30.21
N PHE A 26 40.43 21.07 -30.14
CA PHE A 26 41.56 20.85 -29.17
C PHE A 26 41.19 20.44 -27.71
N VAL A 27 41.91 19.54 -26.95
CA VAL A 27 43.20 18.80 -27.09
C VAL A 27 43.07 17.34 -26.54
N LEU A 28 43.95 16.41 -26.97
CA LEU A 28 44.13 15.03 -26.46
C LEU A 28 45.44 14.86 -25.66
N LEU A 29 45.38 14.12 -24.53
CA LEU A 29 46.48 13.33 -23.87
C LEU A 29 47.76 14.14 -23.47
N VAL A 30 48.79 13.69 -22.73
CA VAL A 30 49.26 12.43 -22.09
C VAL A 30 49.96 12.87 -20.76
N TYR A 31 50.03 12.14 -19.63
CA TYR A 31 51.16 11.25 -19.25
C TYR A 31 50.98 10.62 -17.85
N ASN A 32 51.57 9.42 -17.66
CA ASN A 32 51.82 8.77 -16.37
C ASN A 32 53.14 9.23 -15.73
N LEU A 33 53.26 9.08 -14.40
CA LEU A 33 54.43 8.83 -13.52
C LEU A 33 53.94 9.22 -12.10
N GLY A 34 53.96 8.42 -11.03
CA GLY A 34 54.72 7.22 -10.72
C GLY A 34 55.79 7.55 -9.67
N MET A 35 55.51 7.35 -8.37
CA MET A 35 56.46 7.08 -7.25
C MET A 35 55.72 6.77 -5.93
N VAL A 36 56.33 5.86 -5.14
CA VAL A 36 55.99 5.37 -3.78
C VAL A 36 57.36 5.29 -3.07
N PRO A 37 57.59 5.74 -1.81
CA PRO A 37 57.43 4.89 -0.61
C PRO A 37 57.23 5.71 0.72
N PRO A 38 57.58 5.20 1.93
CA PRO A 38 56.88 4.15 2.70
C PRO A 38 56.52 4.59 4.15
N GLY A 39 55.84 3.74 4.93
CA GLY A 39 55.74 3.93 6.39
C GLY A 39 54.71 3.05 7.10
N ALA A 40 55.15 1.94 7.68
CA ALA A 40 54.44 1.19 8.72
C ALA A 40 55.36 1.06 9.96
N PRO A 41 54.83 0.79 11.16
CA PRO A 41 54.77 -0.63 11.56
C PRO A 41 53.52 -1.07 12.37
N SER A 42 53.43 -2.40 12.51
CA SER A 42 52.66 -3.24 13.45
C SER A 42 52.42 -2.65 14.86
N SER A 43 51.43 -3.04 15.68
CA SER A 43 50.63 -4.28 15.82
C SER A 43 49.24 -3.94 16.44
N THR A 44 48.34 -4.78 16.99
CA THR A 44 48.28 -6.22 17.39
C THR A 44 46.86 -6.79 17.20
N SER A 45 46.64 -8.08 17.45
CA SER A 45 45.31 -8.71 17.57
C SER A 45 44.59 -8.41 18.89
N THR A 46 43.27 -8.29 18.87
CA THR A 46 42.39 -8.95 19.87
C THR A 46 40.99 -9.16 19.30
N ASP A 47 40.30 -10.17 19.84
CA ASP A 47 39.10 -10.78 19.27
C ASP A 47 37.82 -10.30 20.00
N THR A 48 36.66 -10.60 19.42
CA THR A 48 35.32 -10.58 20.04
C THR A 48 34.74 -9.23 20.49
N ASN A 49 33.70 -8.74 19.79
CA ASN A 49 32.32 -9.09 20.19
C ASN A 49 31.21 -8.53 19.28
N LEU A 50 30.16 -9.34 19.13
CA LEU A 50 29.10 -9.19 18.14
C LEU A 50 27.88 -8.43 18.69
N ARG A 51 27.80 -7.09 18.56
CA ARG A 51 26.56 -6.37 18.90
C ARG A 51 25.46 -6.59 17.84
N THR A 52 24.57 -7.54 18.11
CA THR A 52 23.46 -7.94 17.22
C THR A 52 22.15 -7.19 17.55
N VAL A 53 22.22 -5.92 17.97
CA VAL A 53 21.07 -5.20 18.59
C VAL A 53 20.49 -4.10 17.70
N ASP A 54 21.29 -3.44 16.87
CA ASP A 54 20.92 -2.13 16.29
C ASP A 54 19.89 -2.18 15.15
N VAL A 55 19.66 -3.35 14.53
CA VAL A 55 18.81 -3.47 13.32
C VAL A 55 17.31 -3.32 13.62
N ILE A 56 16.87 -3.52 14.87
CA ILE A 56 15.45 -3.35 15.25
C ILE A 56 15.14 -1.88 15.53
N GLN A 57 16.07 -1.15 16.13
CA GLN A 57 15.90 0.27 16.48
C GLN A 57 15.82 1.14 15.22
N ASP A 58 16.62 0.83 14.21
CA ASP A 58 16.64 1.43 12.87
C ASP A 58 15.30 1.29 12.08
N VAL A 59 14.39 0.40 12.51
CA VAL A 59 13.03 0.24 11.93
C VAL A 59 12.00 1.14 12.64
N LEU A 60 12.27 1.54 13.88
CA LEU A 60 11.51 2.55 14.61
C LEU A 60 11.97 3.96 14.19
N ASP A 61 13.28 4.16 14.06
CA ASP A 61 13.92 5.46 13.86
C ASP A 61 13.91 5.96 12.41
N ALA A 62 13.45 5.13 11.46
CA ALA A 62 13.05 5.56 10.12
C ALA A 62 11.82 6.51 10.11
N ARG A 63 11.46 7.12 11.26
CA ARG A 63 10.40 8.10 11.45
C ARG A 63 10.84 9.37 12.19
N VAL A 64 11.82 10.10 11.67
CA VAL A 64 11.71 11.57 11.59
C VAL A 64 12.21 12.03 10.23
N THR A 65 11.28 12.32 9.33
CA THR A 65 11.47 13.40 8.35
C THR A 65 10.46 14.47 8.75
N GLU A 66 10.94 15.64 9.13
CA GLU A 66 10.13 16.73 9.65
C GLU A 66 9.11 17.17 8.58
N GLU A 67 7.81 16.98 8.86
CA GLU A 67 6.77 17.81 8.28
C GLU A 67 6.43 18.88 9.31
N ARG A 68 6.77 20.13 8.96
CA ARG A 68 6.59 21.34 9.76
C ARG A 68 5.19 21.39 10.40
N THR A 69 5.13 21.47 11.73
CA THR A 69 3.90 21.71 12.46
C THR A 69 3.58 23.19 12.46
N GLU A 70 2.54 23.57 11.73
CA GLU A 70 1.82 24.83 11.98
C GLU A 70 0.64 24.51 12.90
N ASP A 71 0.62 25.15 14.06
CA ASP A 71 -0.48 25.04 15.01
C ASP A 71 -1.69 25.81 14.49
N ALA A 72 -2.82 25.11 14.38
CA ALA A 72 -4.11 25.70 14.09
C ALA A 72 -5.12 25.18 15.10
N SER A 73 -5.64 26.10 15.92
CA SER A 73 -6.80 25.85 16.77
C SER A 73 -8.02 25.55 15.88
N PHE A 74 -8.67 24.41 16.11
CA PHE A 74 -9.87 24.02 15.37
C PHE A 74 -11.07 23.97 16.31
N SER A 75 -12.07 24.79 16.02
CA SER A 75 -13.37 24.79 16.68
C SER A 75 -14.20 23.56 16.31
N GLU A 76 -15.03 23.09 17.24
CA GLU A 76 -15.76 21.82 17.17
C GLU A 76 -17.11 21.99 16.44
N ALA A 77 -17.08 22.17 15.11
CA ALA A 77 -18.28 22.38 14.29
C ALA A 77 -18.29 21.56 12.98
N ALA A 78 -18.31 20.22 13.09
CA ALA A 78 -18.46 19.33 11.94
C ALA A 78 -19.11 17.98 12.32
N ALA A 79 -20.37 18.02 12.76
CA ALA A 79 -21.10 16.82 13.19
C ALA A 79 -22.59 16.78 12.77
N ASN A 80 -22.96 17.36 11.62
CA ASN A 80 -24.26 17.13 10.97
C ASN A 80 -24.15 17.27 9.44
N SER A 81 -23.63 16.24 8.78
CA SER A 81 -23.75 16.08 7.32
C SER A 81 -24.01 14.61 7.02
N THR A 82 -25.25 14.20 7.21
CA THR A 82 -25.80 12.99 6.60
C THR A 82 -25.94 13.26 5.10
N HIS A 83 -24.92 12.90 4.32
CA HIS A 83 -25.08 12.77 2.88
C HIS A 83 -26.09 11.64 2.63
N ILE A 84 -27.28 12.00 2.19
CA ILE A 84 -28.28 11.06 1.70
C ILE A 84 -27.86 10.72 0.26
N ASP A 85 -27.09 9.65 0.13
CA ASP A 85 -26.82 9.06 -1.18
C ASP A 85 -28.15 8.48 -1.71
N ASN A 86 -28.69 9.08 -2.78
CA ASN A 86 -29.75 8.46 -3.58
C ASN A 86 -29.16 7.29 -4.37
N TYR A 87 -28.89 6.20 -3.65
CA TYR A 87 -28.48 4.92 -4.18
C TYR A 87 -29.63 4.35 -5.02
N VAL A 88 -29.36 4.02 -6.29
CA VAL A 88 -30.28 3.20 -7.08
C VAL A 88 -30.19 1.79 -6.50
N SER A 89 -31.01 1.55 -5.48
CA SER A 89 -30.98 0.30 -4.74
C SER A 89 -31.46 -0.85 -5.61
N ASN A 90 -30.57 -1.82 -5.84
CA ASN A 90 -31.04 -3.19 -5.79
C ASN A 90 -31.49 -3.44 -4.34
N PRO A 91 -32.78 -3.74 -4.05
CA PRO A 91 -33.32 -3.79 -2.69
C PRO A 91 -32.64 -4.80 -1.74
N GLN A 92 -31.74 -5.63 -2.26
CA GLN A 92 -31.09 -6.74 -1.55
C GLN A 92 -29.72 -6.41 -0.92
N CYS A 93 -29.09 -5.26 -1.19
CA CYS A 93 -27.70 -4.97 -0.78
C CYS A 93 -27.62 -3.98 0.39
N LYS A 94 -27.44 -4.47 1.63
CA LYS A 94 -27.23 -3.62 2.83
C LYS A 94 -25.77 -3.21 2.97
N MET A 95 -25.51 -1.89 3.10
CA MET A 95 -24.17 -1.33 3.32
C MET A 95 -23.43 -2.01 4.48
N LYS A 96 -22.29 -2.64 4.18
CA LYS A 96 -21.40 -3.25 5.17
C LYS A 96 -20.42 -2.20 5.72
N THR A 97 -20.18 -2.25 7.03
CA THR A 97 -19.26 -1.32 7.72
C THR A 97 -18.02 -1.99 8.30
N ASN A 98 -18.01 -3.32 8.37
CA ASN A 98 -17.05 -4.08 9.17
C ASN A 98 -16.02 -4.75 8.26
N LEU A 99 -14.75 -4.38 8.40
CA LEU A 99 -13.68 -4.76 7.47
C LEU A 99 -12.28 -4.80 8.11
N VAL A 100 -11.55 -5.88 7.84
CA VAL A 100 -10.10 -5.99 8.06
C VAL A 100 -9.38 -5.75 6.75
N PHE A 101 -8.45 -4.81 6.73
CA PHE A 101 -7.56 -4.58 5.60
C PHE A 101 -6.12 -4.99 5.93
N MET A 102 -5.70 -6.11 5.33
CA MET A 102 -4.31 -6.57 5.40
C MET A 102 -3.42 -5.70 4.52
N LYS A 103 -2.91 -4.67 5.16
CA LYS A 103 -2.15 -3.58 4.56
C LYS A 103 -0.71 -4.03 4.25
N VAL A 104 -0.52 -4.69 3.11
CA VAL A 104 0.80 -5.07 2.58
C VAL A 104 1.66 -3.81 2.33
N HIS A 105 2.90 -3.81 2.79
CA HIS A 105 3.83 -2.71 2.57
C HIS A 105 4.08 -2.54 1.06
N LYS A 106 4.09 -1.31 0.55
CA LYS A 106 4.50 -0.95 -0.84
C LYS A 106 3.66 -1.51 -2.01
N ALA A 107 2.60 -2.26 -1.72
CA ALA A 107 1.54 -2.65 -2.66
C ALA A 107 0.44 -1.58 -2.81
N GLY A 108 0.80 -0.28 -2.88
CA GLY A 108 -0.17 0.83 -3.00
C GLY A 108 -1.09 1.08 -1.79
N SER A 109 -1.05 0.21 -0.78
CA SER A 109 -1.92 0.14 0.41
C SER A 109 -2.09 1.41 1.26
N HIS A 110 -1.31 2.47 1.03
CA HIS A 110 -1.58 3.79 1.63
C HIS A 110 -2.87 4.40 1.08
N THR A 111 -3.14 4.27 -0.23
CA THR A 111 -4.33 4.83 -0.88
C THR A 111 -5.58 4.13 -0.36
N THR A 112 -5.61 2.79 -0.40
CA THR A 112 -6.68 1.98 0.20
C THR A 112 -6.92 2.32 1.66
N ALA A 113 -5.86 2.45 2.48
CA ALA A 113 -6.01 2.84 3.87
C ALA A 113 -6.68 4.21 4.03
N CYS A 114 -6.40 5.20 3.15
CA CYS A 114 -7.06 6.51 3.22
C CYS A 114 -8.53 6.48 2.80
N ILE A 115 -8.91 5.63 1.83
CA ILE A 115 -10.31 5.38 1.45
C ILE A 115 -11.08 4.84 2.67
N LEU A 116 -10.57 3.76 3.27
CA LEU A 116 -11.17 3.11 4.43
C LEU A 116 -11.20 4.01 5.68
N GLN A 117 -10.16 4.83 5.87
CA GLN A 117 -10.10 5.79 6.97
C GLN A 117 -11.12 6.92 6.82
N ARG A 118 -11.30 7.45 5.60
CA ARG A 118 -12.35 8.43 5.32
C ARG A 118 -13.73 7.83 5.58
N PHE A 119 -14.02 6.67 4.99
CA PHE A 119 -15.29 5.95 5.17
C PHE A 119 -15.60 5.74 6.65
N GLY A 120 -14.69 5.11 7.42
CA GLY A 120 -14.93 4.89 8.85
C GLY A 120 -14.92 6.15 9.70
N TYR A 121 -14.32 7.25 9.22
CA TYR A 121 -14.47 8.54 9.89
C TYR A 121 -15.88 9.09 9.67
N GLU A 122 -16.36 9.14 8.44
CA GLU A 122 -17.70 9.65 8.07
C GLU A 122 -18.82 8.81 8.74
N HIS A 123 -18.72 7.49 8.70
CA HIS A 123 -19.67 6.56 9.32
C HIS A 123 -19.48 6.34 10.84
N ARG A 124 -18.69 7.19 11.52
CA ARG A 124 -18.47 7.17 13.00
C ARG A 124 -17.94 5.84 13.59
N LEU A 125 -17.31 4.99 12.77
CA LEU A 125 -16.90 3.63 13.13
C LEU A 125 -15.76 3.53 14.16
N ASN A 126 -15.72 2.41 14.89
CA ASN A 126 -14.66 2.05 15.82
C ASN A 126 -13.49 1.39 15.09
N PHE A 127 -12.30 1.97 15.20
CA PHE A 127 -11.08 1.44 14.59
C PHE A 127 -10.25 0.69 15.62
N VAL A 128 -9.60 -0.40 15.19
CA VAL A 128 -8.47 -0.96 15.93
C VAL A 128 -7.28 0.00 15.81
N LEU A 129 -7.03 0.74 16.88
CA LEU A 129 -6.04 1.82 16.94
C LEU A 129 -4.83 1.44 17.81
N PRO A 130 -3.62 1.94 17.49
CA PRO A 130 -2.49 1.92 18.42
C PRO A 130 -2.72 2.91 19.57
N LYS A 131 -2.28 2.56 20.79
CA LYS A 131 -2.25 3.48 21.95
C LYS A 131 -1.57 4.82 21.62
N ASN A 132 -0.47 4.75 20.87
CA ASN A 132 0.28 5.89 20.36
C ASN A 132 -0.31 6.32 19.01
N CYS A 133 -1.14 7.37 19.03
CA CYS A 133 -1.80 7.91 17.84
C CYS A 133 -0.78 8.20 16.71
N GLY A 134 -1.13 7.88 15.47
CA GLY A 134 -0.30 8.16 14.29
C GLY A 134 0.76 7.11 13.95
N SER A 135 0.91 6.04 14.74
CA SER A 135 1.76 4.90 14.35
C SER A 135 1.15 4.15 13.15
N PRO A 136 1.80 4.11 11.96
CA PRO A 136 1.33 3.32 10.82
C PRO A 136 1.32 1.79 11.04
N SER A 137 1.90 1.30 12.14
CA SER A 137 1.97 -0.12 12.49
C SER A 137 1.30 -0.42 13.83
N LEU A 138 0.62 -1.56 13.87
CA LEU A 138 -0.04 -2.18 15.01
C LEU A 138 0.38 -3.65 15.11
N GLY A 139 1.66 -3.89 15.41
CA GLY A 139 2.19 -5.22 15.73
C GLY A 139 3.26 -5.73 14.78
N PHE A 140 3.28 -5.28 13.51
CA PHE A 140 4.27 -5.72 12.52
C PHE A 140 5.72 -5.63 13.07
N PRO A 141 6.57 -6.68 12.92
CA PRO A 141 6.39 -7.89 12.08
C PRO A 141 5.69 -9.07 12.80
N ARG A 142 4.74 -8.81 13.70
CA ARG A 142 3.89 -9.82 14.33
C ARG A 142 2.40 -9.46 14.14
N SER A 143 1.53 -10.36 14.58
CA SER A 143 0.12 -10.07 14.84
C SER A 143 -0.02 -8.94 15.87
N VAL A 144 -1.22 -8.34 15.94
CA VAL A 144 -1.58 -7.30 16.92
C VAL A 144 -1.36 -7.83 18.35
N PRO A 145 -0.53 -7.21 19.20
CA PRO A 145 -0.51 -7.53 20.63
C PRO A 145 -1.53 -6.65 21.37
N ASP A 146 -2.29 -7.22 22.30
CA ASP A 146 -3.38 -6.52 23.01
C ASP A 146 -2.86 -5.31 23.81
N SER A 147 -1.62 -5.43 24.31
CA SER A 147 -0.90 -4.35 24.99
C SER A 147 -0.66 -3.11 24.12
N ARG A 148 -0.74 -3.20 22.78
CA ARG A 148 -0.63 -2.04 21.86
C ARG A 148 -1.98 -1.50 21.39
N VAL A 149 -3.08 -2.21 21.56
CA VAL A 149 -4.42 -1.75 21.17
C VAL A 149 -4.89 -0.65 22.14
N MET A 150 -5.45 0.42 21.58
CA MET A 150 -6.15 1.45 22.35
C MET A 150 -7.49 0.90 22.83
N LYS A 151 -7.62 0.71 24.14
CA LYS A 151 -8.89 0.42 24.81
C LYS A 151 -9.93 1.48 24.40
N GLN A 152 -11.05 1.01 23.84
CA GLN A 152 -12.20 1.80 23.41
C GLN A 152 -13.44 1.06 23.88
N ASN A 153 -14.51 1.78 24.22
CA ASN A 153 -15.79 1.14 24.52
C ASN A 153 -16.50 0.81 23.19
N VAL A 154 -16.35 -0.44 22.74
CA VAL A 154 -16.92 -0.95 21.50
C VAL A 154 -18.19 -1.80 21.71
N GLY A 155 -18.54 -2.08 22.97
CA GLY A 155 -19.60 -3.02 23.34
C GLY A 155 -19.37 -4.44 22.79
N ASP A 156 -20.42 -5.25 22.76
CA ASP A 156 -20.38 -6.62 22.22
C ASP A 156 -20.30 -6.65 20.69
N HIS A 157 -20.37 -5.48 20.03
CA HIS A 157 -20.28 -5.34 18.58
C HIS A 157 -18.85 -5.40 18.04
N GLY A 158 -17.83 -5.35 18.91
CA GLY A 158 -16.42 -5.41 18.51
C GLY A 158 -15.93 -4.20 17.69
N TYR A 159 -14.70 -4.29 17.17
CA TYR A 159 -14.16 -3.25 16.29
C TYR A 159 -14.68 -3.38 14.85
N ASN A 160 -14.91 -2.25 14.18
CA ASN A 160 -15.40 -2.23 12.81
C ASN A 160 -14.25 -2.24 11.79
N LEU A 161 -13.15 -1.52 12.03
CA LEU A 161 -12.08 -1.34 11.02
C LEU A 161 -10.65 -1.57 11.54
N LEU A 162 -9.89 -2.43 10.85
CA LEU A 162 -8.44 -2.57 11.02
C LEU A 162 -7.71 -2.19 9.73
N VAL A 163 -6.89 -1.14 9.77
CA VAL A 163 -6.21 -0.53 8.59
C VAL A 163 -4.72 -0.22 8.84
N HIS A 164 -4.13 -0.81 9.87
CA HIS A 164 -2.72 -0.59 10.29
C HIS A 164 -1.82 -1.75 9.83
N HIS A 165 -0.52 -1.51 9.67
CA HIS A 165 0.41 -2.60 9.34
C HIS A 165 0.54 -3.59 10.50
N THR A 166 0.17 -4.85 10.22
CA THR A 166 0.24 -6.00 11.13
C THR A 166 0.39 -7.28 10.29
N VAL A 167 0.51 -8.43 10.93
CA VAL A 167 0.49 -9.75 10.26
C VAL A 167 -0.88 -10.41 10.46
N TYR A 168 -1.39 -11.11 9.45
CA TYR A 168 -2.69 -11.77 9.52
C TYR A 168 -2.73 -12.84 10.62
N ASP A 169 -3.84 -12.85 11.35
CA ASP A 169 -4.09 -13.74 12.47
C ASP A 169 -5.60 -13.97 12.56
N ARG A 170 -6.07 -15.00 11.85
CA ARG A 170 -7.49 -15.37 11.71
C ARG A 170 -8.20 -15.41 13.06
N VAL A 171 -7.68 -16.22 13.98
CA VAL A 171 -8.26 -16.44 15.32
C VAL A 171 -8.32 -15.15 16.11
N LYS A 172 -7.25 -14.32 16.07
CA LYS A 172 -7.26 -13.05 16.79
C LYS A 172 -8.25 -12.05 16.19
N PHE A 173 -8.32 -11.93 14.87
CA PHE A 173 -9.15 -10.92 14.24
C PHE A 173 -10.65 -11.26 14.34
N HIS A 174 -11.04 -12.53 14.29
CA HIS A 174 -12.43 -12.92 14.62
C HIS A 174 -12.81 -12.65 16.08
N LYS A 175 -11.86 -12.67 17.03
CA LYS A 175 -12.10 -12.29 18.43
C LYS A 175 -12.14 -10.78 18.68
N LEU A 176 -11.58 -9.98 17.78
CA LEU A 176 -11.40 -8.54 17.94
C LEU A 176 -12.45 -7.73 17.16
N MET A 177 -12.86 -8.23 16.00
CA MET A 177 -13.70 -7.53 15.05
C MET A 177 -15.18 -7.93 15.18
N ALA A 178 -16.08 -7.14 14.61
CA ALA A 178 -17.51 -7.48 14.52
C ALA A 178 -17.76 -8.80 13.76
N PRO A 179 -18.81 -9.58 14.09
CA PRO A 179 -19.01 -10.92 13.51
C PRO A 179 -19.11 -11.00 11.97
N ASP A 180 -19.68 -9.98 11.31
CA ASP A 180 -19.87 -9.89 9.85
C ASP A 180 -18.68 -9.26 9.09
N THR A 181 -17.53 -9.15 9.75
CA THR A 181 -16.32 -8.50 9.19
C THR A 181 -15.84 -9.14 7.89
N GLN A 182 -15.71 -8.34 6.85
CA GLN A 182 -15.14 -8.74 5.56
C GLN A 182 -13.61 -8.60 5.61
N PHE A 183 -12.87 -9.64 5.22
CA PHE A 183 -11.42 -9.57 5.15
C PHE A 183 -10.97 -9.24 3.72
N ILE A 184 -10.15 -8.20 3.58
CA ILE A 184 -9.54 -7.84 2.31
C ILE A 184 -8.03 -7.63 2.46
N ALA A 185 -7.30 -7.80 1.37
CA ALA A 185 -5.87 -7.51 1.28
C ALA A 185 -5.57 -6.71 0.00
N ILE A 186 -4.32 -6.27 -0.18
CA ILE A 186 -3.85 -5.77 -1.47
C ILE A 186 -2.49 -6.38 -1.80
N LEU A 187 -2.35 -6.87 -3.03
CA LEU A 187 -1.11 -7.39 -3.58
C LEU A 187 -0.63 -6.52 -4.74
N ARG A 188 0.60 -6.81 -5.17
CA ARG A 188 1.28 -6.18 -6.29
C ARG A 188 2.18 -7.22 -6.95
N GLU A 189 2.47 -7.07 -8.24
CA GLU A 189 3.41 -7.94 -8.96
C GLU A 189 4.74 -8.03 -8.17
N PRO A 190 5.24 -9.23 -7.82
CA PRO A 190 6.28 -9.37 -6.79
C PRO A 190 7.62 -8.68 -7.09
N LEU A 191 8.06 -8.57 -8.34
CA LEU A 191 9.28 -7.84 -8.69
C LEU A 191 9.09 -6.33 -8.57
N SER A 192 7.96 -5.81 -9.04
CA SER A 192 7.56 -4.40 -8.91
C SER A 192 7.35 -4.01 -7.45
N HIS A 193 6.87 -4.96 -6.64
CA HIS A 193 6.78 -4.88 -5.19
C HIS A 193 8.16 -4.82 -4.54
N LEU A 194 9.04 -5.79 -4.81
CA LEU A 194 10.45 -5.79 -4.37
C LEU A 194 11.12 -4.47 -4.73
N LYS A 195 11.00 -4.00 -5.97
CA LYS A 195 11.59 -2.74 -6.44
C LYS A 195 11.15 -1.56 -5.56
N SER A 196 9.85 -1.44 -5.28
CA SER A 196 9.35 -0.36 -4.42
C SER A 196 9.76 -0.51 -2.95
N SER A 197 9.89 -1.75 -2.47
CA SER A 197 10.32 -2.07 -1.11
C SER A 197 11.81 -1.80 -0.89
N PHE A 198 12.66 -2.36 -1.75
CA PHE A 198 14.12 -2.24 -1.74
C PHE A 198 14.57 -0.77 -1.69
N TYR A 199 14.00 0.08 -2.55
CA TYR A 199 14.36 1.50 -2.62
C TYR A 199 13.72 2.36 -1.51
N TYR A 200 12.55 1.99 -0.98
CA TYR A 200 11.92 2.72 0.11
C TYR A 200 12.60 2.46 1.46
N PHE A 201 12.87 1.18 1.77
CA PHE A 201 13.52 0.76 3.02
C PHE A 201 15.06 0.83 2.96
N LYS A 202 15.62 1.44 1.90
CA LYS A 202 17.07 1.65 1.67
C LYS A 202 17.88 0.33 1.78
N MET A 203 17.32 -0.78 1.28
CA MET A 203 17.88 -2.12 1.47
C MET A 203 19.27 -2.28 0.87
N GLY A 204 19.58 -1.59 -0.24
CA GLY A 204 20.94 -1.49 -0.76
C GLY A 204 21.95 -1.01 0.29
N LYS A 205 21.65 0.08 1.02
CA LYS A 205 22.50 0.58 2.12
C LYS A 205 22.62 -0.48 3.23
N LYS A 206 21.51 -1.10 3.63
CA LYS A 206 21.48 -2.15 4.68
C LYS A 206 22.29 -3.41 4.31
N PHE A 207 22.51 -3.65 3.01
CA PHE A 207 23.34 -4.74 2.50
C PHE A 207 24.79 -4.34 2.17
N GLY A 208 25.20 -3.09 2.42
CA GLY A 208 26.53 -2.58 2.07
C GLY A 208 26.74 -2.39 0.56
N LEU A 209 25.66 -2.17 -0.19
CA LEU A 209 25.69 -2.03 -1.65
C LEU A 209 25.65 -0.55 -2.09
N PRO A 210 26.26 -0.21 -3.24
CA PRO A 210 26.21 1.15 -3.80
C PRO A 210 24.77 1.59 -4.16
N PRO A 211 24.55 2.87 -4.50
CA PRO A 211 23.27 3.33 -5.04
C PRO A 211 22.81 2.53 -6.28
N ASN A 212 21.50 2.46 -6.53
CA ASN A 212 20.88 1.72 -7.64
C ASN A 212 21.19 0.20 -7.68
N SER A 213 21.52 -0.40 -6.54
CA SER A 213 22.02 -1.77 -6.41
C SER A 213 21.01 -2.91 -6.52
N LEU A 214 19.77 -2.68 -6.97
CA LEU A 214 18.78 -3.77 -7.09
C LEU A 214 19.28 -4.89 -8.02
N GLY A 215 19.96 -4.56 -9.12
CA GLY A 215 20.59 -5.58 -9.99
C GLY A 215 21.65 -6.43 -9.26
N ARG A 216 22.44 -5.84 -8.35
CA ARG A 216 23.41 -6.60 -7.53
C ARG A 216 22.71 -7.53 -6.54
N TYR A 217 21.58 -7.11 -5.96
CA TYR A 217 20.74 -8.00 -5.15
C TYR A 217 20.19 -9.16 -5.99
N LEU A 218 19.66 -8.87 -7.19
CA LEU A 218 19.08 -9.86 -8.10
C LEU A 218 20.11 -10.86 -8.66
N ASN A 219 21.40 -10.53 -8.72
CA ASN A 219 22.45 -11.48 -9.09
C ASN A 219 22.54 -12.68 -8.13
N ASN A 220 22.30 -12.47 -6.83
CA ASN A 220 22.25 -13.55 -5.83
C ASN A 220 21.42 -13.13 -4.60
N PRO A 221 20.08 -13.22 -4.65
CA PRO A 221 19.22 -12.86 -3.52
C PRO A 221 19.53 -13.66 -2.24
N TRP A 222 19.84 -14.95 -2.39
CA TRP A 222 20.14 -15.86 -1.27
C TRP A 222 21.33 -15.39 -0.42
N LEU A 223 22.36 -14.81 -1.04
CA LEU A 223 23.51 -14.23 -0.33
C LEU A 223 23.09 -13.16 0.69
N TYR A 224 22.13 -12.31 0.31
CA TYR A 224 21.64 -11.22 1.15
C TYR A 224 20.59 -11.70 2.16
N GLU A 225 19.68 -12.57 1.75
CA GLU A 225 18.64 -13.14 2.63
C GLU A 225 19.24 -14.00 3.75
N ARG A 226 20.34 -14.73 3.47
CA ARG A 226 21.09 -15.51 4.47
C ARG A 226 21.66 -14.62 5.59
N LYS A 227 22.10 -13.40 5.28
CA LYS A 227 22.56 -12.42 6.30
C LYS A 227 21.42 -12.01 7.24
N LEU A 228 20.18 -12.02 6.76
CA LEU A 228 18.99 -11.69 7.54
C LEU A 228 18.32 -12.91 8.21
N ARG A 229 18.92 -14.12 8.20
CA ARG A 229 18.25 -15.37 8.65
C ARG A 229 17.66 -15.34 10.07
N LYS A 230 18.21 -14.52 10.97
CA LYS A 230 17.70 -14.34 12.35
C LYS A 230 16.41 -13.49 12.43
N GLN A 231 15.96 -12.89 11.34
CA GLN A 231 14.74 -12.06 11.27
C GLN A 231 13.56 -12.89 10.77
N SER A 232 12.42 -12.83 11.45
CA SER A 232 11.18 -13.50 11.03
C SER A 232 10.64 -12.98 9.69
N SER A 233 10.91 -11.72 9.35
CA SER A 233 10.51 -11.08 8.10
C SER A 233 11.66 -10.27 7.50
N THR A 234 11.72 -10.15 6.17
CA THR A 234 12.55 -9.14 5.49
C THR A 234 11.70 -8.25 4.60
N MET A 235 12.26 -7.12 4.18
CA MET A 235 11.60 -6.23 3.22
C MET A 235 11.78 -6.68 1.76
N THR A 236 12.38 -7.85 1.52
CA THR A 236 12.97 -8.24 0.23
C THR A 236 12.66 -9.67 -0.22
N LYS A 237 12.17 -10.54 0.65
CA LYS A 237 11.73 -11.92 0.34
C LYS A 237 10.38 -12.20 0.98
N ASN A 238 9.43 -12.71 0.19
CA ASN A 238 8.13 -13.20 0.66
C ASN A 238 7.36 -12.20 1.57
N LEU A 239 7.47 -10.90 1.33
CA LEU A 239 6.90 -9.87 2.23
C LEU A 239 5.37 -9.80 2.13
N GLN A 240 4.79 -10.15 0.97
CA GLN A 240 3.34 -10.09 0.78
C GLN A 240 2.66 -11.26 1.50
N SER A 241 3.12 -12.48 1.23
CA SER A 241 2.73 -13.71 1.95
C SER A 241 3.01 -13.62 3.44
N PHE A 242 4.15 -13.05 3.87
CA PHE A 242 4.43 -12.82 5.30
C PHE A 242 3.38 -11.93 5.98
N VAL A 243 2.95 -10.84 5.34
CA VAL A 243 1.86 -10.00 5.88
C VAL A 243 0.54 -10.78 5.97
N LEU A 244 0.30 -11.72 5.06
CA LEU A 244 -0.87 -12.62 5.07
C LEU A 244 -0.69 -13.88 5.95
N GLY A 245 0.40 -13.97 6.73
CA GLY A 245 0.56 -15.00 7.76
C GLY A 245 1.53 -16.14 7.43
N TRP A 246 2.21 -16.11 6.28
CA TRP A 246 3.28 -17.07 5.95
C TRP A 246 4.53 -16.81 6.80
N LYS A 247 4.70 -17.57 7.90
CA LYS A 247 5.72 -17.29 8.92
C LYS A 247 7.12 -17.79 8.56
N ASP A 248 7.23 -18.96 7.92
CA ASP A 248 8.53 -19.46 7.46
C ASP A 248 8.85 -18.95 6.05
N ARG A 249 9.52 -17.79 6.00
CA ARG A 249 10.00 -17.18 4.77
C ARG A 249 10.90 -18.08 3.91
N PHE A 250 11.52 -19.13 4.44
CA PHE A 250 12.41 -20.04 3.69
C PHE A 250 11.72 -21.33 3.23
N ASN A 251 10.62 -21.73 3.87
CA ASN A 251 9.80 -22.84 3.43
C ASN A 251 9.28 -22.62 1.99
N GLN A 252 9.41 -23.66 1.17
CA GLN A 252 8.96 -23.74 -0.22
C GLN A 252 8.26 -25.09 -0.50
N ASP A 253 7.81 -25.79 0.54
CA ASP A 253 6.98 -26.98 0.37
C ASP A 253 5.72 -26.62 -0.43
N ARG A 254 5.44 -27.44 -1.44
CA ARG A 254 4.41 -27.13 -2.43
C ARG A 254 3.00 -27.31 -1.88
N ASP A 255 2.82 -28.25 -0.97
CA ASP A 255 1.51 -28.61 -0.45
C ASP A 255 1.16 -27.69 0.72
N GLU A 256 2.11 -27.34 1.60
CA GLU A 256 1.93 -26.27 2.59
C GLU A 256 1.62 -24.91 1.94
N VAL A 257 2.34 -24.52 0.88
CA VAL A 257 2.05 -23.27 0.15
C VAL A 257 0.69 -23.31 -0.54
N ARG A 258 0.29 -24.46 -1.13
CA ARG A 258 -1.03 -24.60 -1.75
C ARG A 258 -2.16 -24.54 -0.70
N ASN A 259 -1.97 -25.19 0.45
CA ASN A 259 -2.91 -25.14 1.58
C ASN A 259 -3.04 -23.73 2.16
N PHE A 260 -1.92 -23.00 2.33
CA PHE A 260 -1.92 -21.61 2.76
C PHE A 260 -2.70 -20.70 1.80
N ILE A 261 -2.47 -20.82 0.49
CA ILE A 261 -3.21 -20.03 -0.51
C ILE A 261 -4.69 -20.39 -0.52
N SER A 262 -5.06 -21.67 -0.40
CA SER A 262 -6.45 -22.12 -0.31
C SER A 262 -7.16 -21.59 0.94
N GLN A 263 -6.47 -21.54 2.09
CA GLN A 263 -7.00 -20.95 3.32
C GLN A 263 -7.26 -19.44 3.14
N LEU A 264 -6.33 -18.72 2.50
CA LEU A 264 -6.53 -17.31 2.17
C LEU A 264 -7.69 -17.08 1.20
N ASP A 265 -7.89 -17.94 0.20
CA ASP A 265 -8.99 -17.76 -0.78
C ASP A 265 -10.37 -17.97 -0.12
N SER A 266 -10.44 -18.83 0.92
CA SER A 266 -11.61 -18.97 1.79
C SER A 266 -11.80 -17.80 2.76
N ASP A 267 -10.73 -17.22 3.30
CA ASP A 267 -10.81 -16.17 4.31
C ASP A 267 -11.02 -14.77 3.70
N PHE A 268 -10.50 -14.51 2.50
CA PHE A 268 -10.47 -13.21 1.86
C PHE A 268 -11.41 -13.16 0.64
N PRO A 269 -12.70 -12.76 0.79
CA PRO A 269 -13.63 -12.63 -0.34
C PRO A 269 -13.11 -11.75 -1.49
N LEU A 270 -12.21 -10.79 -1.19
CA LEU A 270 -11.51 -10.00 -2.19
C LEU A 270 -10.07 -9.67 -1.75
N ILE A 271 -9.10 -10.02 -2.59
CA ILE A 271 -7.76 -9.46 -2.55
C ILE A 271 -7.60 -8.51 -3.75
N LEU A 272 -7.31 -7.24 -3.47
CA LEU A 272 -7.11 -6.21 -4.49
C LEU A 272 -5.76 -6.41 -5.17
N ILE A 273 -5.67 -6.14 -6.47
CA ILE A 273 -4.41 -6.14 -7.23
C ILE A 273 -4.07 -4.70 -7.63
N LEU A 274 -2.88 -4.22 -7.28
CA LEU A 274 -2.48 -2.82 -7.53
C LEU A 274 -2.44 -2.47 -9.02
N GLU A 275 -2.06 -3.42 -9.86
CA GLU A 275 -2.01 -3.30 -11.32
C GLU A 275 -3.42 -3.05 -11.91
N TYR A 276 -4.47 -3.50 -11.21
CA TYR A 276 -5.89 -3.34 -11.57
C TYR A 276 -6.67 -2.62 -10.46
N PHE A 277 -6.08 -1.54 -9.92
CA PHE A 277 -6.57 -0.89 -8.70
C PHE A 277 -8.01 -0.39 -8.80
N ASP A 278 -8.39 0.27 -9.90
CA ASP A 278 -9.76 0.80 -10.07
C ASP A 278 -10.79 -0.33 -10.16
N ALA A 279 -10.53 -1.38 -10.95
CA ALA A 279 -11.37 -2.57 -11.01
C ALA A 279 -11.49 -3.26 -9.64
N SER A 280 -10.38 -3.32 -8.89
CA SER A 280 -10.35 -3.84 -7.52
C SER A 280 -11.20 -2.99 -6.56
N LEU A 281 -11.30 -1.67 -6.76
CA LEU A 281 -12.18 -0.79 -5.98
C LEU A 281 -13.66 -0.94 -6.38
N VAL A 282 -13.97 -1.18 -7.65
CA VAL A 282 -15.35 -1.49 -8.10
C VAL A 282 -15.84 -2.82 -7.52
N LEU A 283 -14.99 -3.85 -7.48
CA LEU A 283 -15.31 -5.09 -6.77
C LEU A 283 -15.45 -4.88 -5.25
N LEU A 284 -14.63 -4.03 -4.63
CA LEU A 284 -14.79 -3.66 -3.22
C LEU A 284 -16.13 -2.94 -2.97
N ARG A 285 -16.55 -2.05 -3.87
CA ARG A 285 -17.85 -1.38 -3.82
C ARG A 285 -18.99 -2.41 -3.84
N ARG A 286 -18.97 -3.35 -4.80
CA ARG A 286 -19.96 -4.42 -4.90
C ARG A 286 -19.96 -5.31 -3.64
N LEU A 287 -18.80 -5.74 -3.15
CA LEU A 287 -18.66 -6.57 -1.95
C LEU A 287 -19.24 -5.93 -0.68
N MET A 288 -19.11 -4.60 -0.55
CA MET A 288 -19.49 -3.85 0.65
C MET A 288 -20.85 -3.15 0.54
N CYS A 289 -21.55 -3.25 -0.60
CA CYS A 289 -22.74 -2.47 -0.93
C CYS A 289 -22.51 -0.95 -0.74
N TRP A 290 -21.40 -0.44 -1.28
CA TRP A 290 -21.03 0.98 -1.20
C TRP A 290 -21.48 1.78 -2.44
N SER A 291 -21.50 3.10 -2.32
CA SER A 291 -21.64 4.02 -3.46
C SER A 291 -20.26 4.33 -4.08
N PHE A 292 -20.23 4.91 -5.28
CA PHE A 292 -18.97 5.41 -5.85
C PHE A 292 -18.31 6.46 -4.94
N TYR A 293 -19.11 7.28 -4.23
CA TYR A 293 -18.60 8.28 -3.29
C TYR A 293 -17.65 7.66 -2.26
N ASN A 294 -18.02 6.51 -1.69
CA ASN A 294 -17.21 5.85 -0.66
C ASN A 294 -15.85 5.38 -1.17
N ILE A 295 -15.71 5.00 -2.46
CA ILE A 295 -14.46 4.52 -3.07
C ILE A 295 -13.62 5.59 -3.80
N LEU A 296 -14.15 6.82 -3.98
CA LEU A 296 -13.40 7.95 -4.56
C LEU A 296 -12.06 8.18 -3.84
N TYR A 297 -10.98 8.39 -4.58
CA TYR A 297 -9.64 8.53 -4.00
C TYR A 297 -8.79 9.60 -4.69
N ASP A 298 -7.84 10.16 -3.94
CA ASP A 298 -6.87 11.13 -4.45
C ASP A 298 -5.91 10.44 -5.44
N ARG A 299 -6.04 10.79 -6.73
CA ARG A 299 -5.23 10.24 -7.82
C ARG A 299 -3.80 10.75 -7.82
N HIS A 300 -3.44 11.74 -6.99
CA HIS A 300 -2.07 12.26 -6.93
C HIS A 300 -1.14 11.21 -6.29
N PRO A 301 -0.11 10.72 -7.01
CA PRO A 301 0.77 9.68 -6.48
C PRO A 301 1.67 10.22 -5.35
N ARG A 302 1.30 9.89 -4.12
CA ARG A 302 1.93 10.34 -2.87
C ARG A 302 3.39 9.90 -2.65
N ASN A 303 3.92 9.03 -3.53
CA ASN A 303 5.30 8.55 -3.50
C ASN A 303 5.86 8.42 -4.94
N LYS A 304 6.03 9.55 -5.66
CA LYS A 304 6.81 9.57 -6.92
C LYS A 304 8.31 9.40 -6.66
N GLN A 305 8.74 8.20 -6.27
CA GLN A 305 10.16 7.88 -6.19
C GLN A 305 10.73 7.81 -7.61
N LYS A 306 11.43 8.87 -8.04
CA LYS A 306 12.11 8.93 -9.35
C LYS A 306 13.25 7.91 -9.37
N TYR A 307 12.98 6.68 -9.80
CA TYR A 307 14.02 5.68 -10.05
C TYR A 307 14.98 6.20 -11.13
N ARG A 308 16.29 6.25 -10.84
CA ARG A 308 17.31 6.74 -11.78
C ARG A 308 17.44 5.79 -12.99
N LYS A 309 16.94 6.23 -14.14
CA LYS A 309 16.84 5.50 -15.43
C LYS A 309 16.03 4.19 -15.34
N ALA A 310 15.50 3.74 -16.48
CA ALA A 310 14.94 2.41 -16.62
C ALA A 310 16.11 1.40 -16.67
N VAL A 311 16.48 0.84 -15.53
CA VAL A 311 17.40 -0.30 -15.47
C VAL A 311 16.62 -1.53 -15.90
N SER A 312 16.99 -2.11 -17.05
CA SER A 312 16.57 -3.46 -17.44
C SER A 312 17.33 -4.50 -16.60
N TYR A 313 16.69 -5.64 -16.34
CA TYR A 313 17.28 -6.77 -15.62
C TYR A 313 17.39 -7.97 -16.57
N THR A 314 18.43 -8.78 -16.39
CA THR A 314 18.62 -9.99 -17.20
C THR A 314 17.62 -11.08 -16.80
N GLU A 315 17.29 -12.01 -17.68
CA GLU A 315 16.35 -13.09 -17.36
C GLU A 315 16.81 -13.89 -16.12
N GLN A 316 18.11 -14.15 -15.98
CA GLN A 316 18.66 -14.78 -14.78
C GLN A 316 18.39 -13.99 -13.50
N GLN A 317 18.47 -12.65 -13.53
CA GLN A 317 18.12 -11.79 -12.39
C GLN A 317 16.63 -11.86 -12.05
N LEU A 318 15.76 -11.98 -13.05
CA LEU A 318 14.32 -12.15 -12.87
C LEU A 318 14.00 -13.52 -12.26
N GLN A 319 14.56 -14.60 -12.82
CA GLN A 319 14.39 -15.96 -12.33
C GLN A 319 14.98 -16.15 -10.92
N ASN A 320 16.10 -15.50 -10.60
CA ASN A 320 16.67 -15.50 -9.25
C ASN A 320 15.69 -14.93 -8.23
N HIS A 321 14.98 -13.84 -8.56
CA HIS A 321 13.93 -13.33 -7.69
C HIS A 321 12.72 -14.26 -7.62
N ARG A 322 12.28 -14.83 -8.75
CA ARG A 322 11.17 -15.79 -8.79
C ARG A 322 11.44 -17.01 -7.91
N ASN A 323 12.64 -17.56 -7.96
CA ASN A 323 13.04 -18.70 -7.13
C ASN A 323 13.21 -18.31 -5.65
N SER A 324 13.76 -17.13 -5.35
CA SER A 324 13.92 -16.68 -3.95
C SER A 324 12.57 -16.32 -3.30
N SER A 325 11.72 -15.55 -3.97
CA SER A 325 10.43 -15.08 -3.45
C SER A 325 9.24 -15.90 -3.96
N TRP A 326 9.45 -17.21 -4.17
CA TRP A 326 8.49 -18.10 -4.86
C TRP A 326 7.07 -18.04 -4.29
N VAL A 327 6.92 -17.96 -2.97
CA VAL A 327 5.60 -17.92 -2.30
C VAL A 327 4.81 -16.66 -2.68
N ASP A 328 5.47 -15.50 -2.79
CA ASP A 328 4.82 -14.26 -3.25
C ASP A 328 4.37 -14.35 -4.73
N TYR A 329 5.07 -15.13 -5.57
CA TYR A 329 4.65 -15.38 -6.95
C TYR A 329 3.44 -16.32 -7.02
N GLN A 330 3.47 -17.45 -6.32
CA GLN A 330 2.32 -18.36 -6.25
C GLN A 330 1.06 -17.66 -5.73
N LEU A 331 1.22 -16.84 -4.69
CA LEU A 331 0.18 -16.01 -4.10
C LEU A 331 -0.37 -15.00 -5.10
N TYR A 332 0.50 -14.22 -5.75
CA TYR A 332 0.07 -13.20 -6.72
C TYR A 332 -0.63 -13.83 -7.92
N ASP A 333 -0.07 -14.90 -8.49
CA ASP A 333 -0.63 -15.56 -9.67
C ASP A 333 -2.00 -16.18 -9.38
N HIS A 334 -2.22 -16.71 -8.17
CA HIS A 334 -3.54 -17.17 -7.71
C HIS A 334 -4.54 -16.02 -7.60
N PHE A 335 -4.23 -14.98 -6.81
CA PHE A 335 -5.19 -13.92 -6.54
C PHE A 335 -5.42 -12.99 -7.73
N ASN A 336 -4.48 -12.89 -8.67
CA ASN A 336 -4.71 -12.25 -9.95
C ASN A 336 -5.77 -13.02 -10.78
N ARG A 337 -5.67 -14.36 -10.87
CA ARG A 337 -6.72 -15.18 -11.51
C ARG A 337 -8.07 -15.03 -10.77
N SER A 338 -8.06 -15.10 -9.44
CA SER A 338 -9.26 -14.91 -8.60
C SER A 338 -9.93 -13.55 -8.85
N LEU A 339 -9.16 -12.46 -9.00
CA LEU A 339 -9.68 -11.14 -9.36
C LEU A 339 -10.37 -11.17 -10.74
N TRP A 340 -9.70 -11.70 -11.78
CA TRP A 340 -10.26 -11.77 -13.12
C TRP A 340 -11.50 -12.66 -13.21
N SER A 341 -11.55 -13.78 -12.47
CA SER A 341 -12.75 -14.60 -12.34
C SER A 341 -13.90 -13.84 -11.68
N LYS A 342 -13.64 -13.02 -10.64
CA LYS A 342 -14.66 -12.15 -10.02
C LYS A 342 -15.13 -11.03 -10.95
N ILE A 343 -14.25 -10.49 -11.81
CA ILE A 343 -14.62 -9.52 -12.85
C ILE A 343 -15.54 -10.18 -13.89
N GLN A 344 -15.22 -11.37 -14.37
CA GLN A 344 -16.05 -12.11 -15.32
C GLN A 344 -17.43 -12.48 -14.72
N ALA A 345 -17.44 -12.98 -13.47
CA ALA A 345 -18.67 -13.29 -12.74
C ALA A 345 -19.52 -12.06 -12.37
N ALA A 346 -18.93 -10.85 -12.39
CA ALA A 346 -19.66 -9.61 -12.17
C ALA A 346 -20.56 -9.21 -13.35
N GLY A 347 -20.43 -9.88 -14.50
CA GLY A 347 -21.25 -9.68 -15.70
C GLY A 347 -20.66 -8.68 -16.71
N PRO A 348 -21.23 -8.62 -17.93
CA PRO A 348 -20.66 -7.85 -19.04
C PRO A 348 -20.66 -6.33 -18.79
N ASP A 349 -21.54 -5.83 -17.92
CA ASP A 349 -21.65 -4.39 -17.60
C ASP A 349 -20.58 -3.87 -16.63
N PHE A 350 -19.69 -4.75 -16.14
CA PHE A 350 -18.62 -4.36 -15.23
C PHE A 350 -17.61 -3.39 -15.88
N GLN A 351 -17.36 -3.53 -17.18
CA GLN A 351 -16.44 -2.63 -17.89
C GLN A 351 -17.01 -1.20 -17.95
N ASP A 352 -18.30 -1.06 -18.27
CA ASP A 352 -18.98 0.23 -18.28
C ASP A 352 -19.05 0.84 -16.86
N GLU A 353 -19.24 0.01 -15.81
CA GLU A 353 -19.17 0.45 -14.40
C GLU A 353 -17.79 1.00 -14.05
N LEU A 354 -16.74 0.30 -14.48
CA LEU A 354 -15.35 0.71 -14.27
C LEU A 354 -15.04 2.04 -14.95
N GLU A 355 -15.47 2.22 -16.19
CA GLU A 355 -15.29 3.47 -16.94
C GLU A 355 -16.07 4.62 -16.29
N ALA A 356 -17.32 4.38 -15.86
CA ALA A 356 -18.11 5.37 -15.11
C ALA A 356 -17.44 5.77 -13.78
N PHE A 357 -16.87 4.81 -13.04
CA PHE A 357 -16.09 5.10 -11.82
C PHE A 357 -14.83 5.90 -12.14
N GLN A 358 -14.07 5.50 -13.17
CA GLN A 358 -12.82 6.18 -13.55
C GLN A 358 -13.05 7.62 -14.01
N GLN A 359 -14.13 7.86 -14.76
CA GLN A 359 -14.55 9.19 -15.20
C GLN A 359 -14.97 10.05 -14.01
N LEU A 360 -15.85 9.56 -13.14
CA LEU A 360 -16.26 10.30 -11.93
C LEU A 360 -15.05 10.60 -11.03
N ASN A 361 -14.15 9.63 -10.82
CA ASN A 361 -12.96 9.82 -10.01
C ASN A 361 -11.96 10.80 -10.68
N HIS A 362 -11.91 10.87 -12.01
CA HIS A 362 -11.21 11.94 -12.73
C HIS A 362 -11.81 13.31 -12.40
N ASP A 363 -13.11 13.49 -12.66
CA ASP A 363 -13.78 14.78 -12.60
C ASP A 363 -13.80 15.36 -11.18
N VAL A 364 -13.98 14.51 -10.16
CA VAL A 364 -13.87 14.89 -8.75
C VAL A 364 -12.45 15.33 -8.40
N ASN A 365 -11.41 14.62 -8.88
CA ASN A 365 -10.03 15.02 -8.63
C ASN A 365 -9.69 16.36 -9.31
N SER A 366 -10.14 16.56 -10.56
CA SER A 366 -9.96 17.80 -11.32
C SER A 366 -10.65 18.98 -10.64
N TYR A 367 -11.90 18.82 -10.19
CA TYR A 367 -12.62 19.83 -9.40
C TYR A 367 -11.91 20.12 -8.07
N CYS A 368 -11.52 19.09 -7.31
CA CYS A 368 -10.82 19.27 -6.04
C CYS A 368 -9.40 19.85 -6.21
N ALA A 369 -8.77 19.75 -7.39
CA ALA A 369 -7.50 20.43 -7.70
C ALA A 369 -7.66 21.96 -7.65
N GLY A 370 -8.79 22.48 -8.16
CA GLY A 370 -9.11 23.91 -8.21
C GLY A 370 -9.45 24.59 -6.87
N LYS A 371 -9.30 23.91 -5.72
CA LYS A 371 -9.61 24.42 -4.36
C LYS A 371 -10.99 25.11 -4.27
N PRO A 372 -12.07 24.41 -4.62
CA PRO A 372 -13.40 25.00 -4.79
C PRO A 372 -13.98 25.50 -3.47
N LYS A 373 -14.73 26.61 -3.51
CA LYS A 373 -15.45 27.19 -2.35
C LYS A 373 -16.93 26.77 -2.26
N GLN A 374 -17.52 26.31 -3.37
CA GLN A 374 -18.94 25.95 -3.47
C GLN A 374 -19.10 24.47 -3.81
N LYS A 375 -20.20 23.86 -3.37
CA LYS A 375 -20.60 22.47 -3.69
C LYS A 375 -20.78 22.29 -5.20
N LYS A 376 -20.30 21.17 -5.75
CA LYS A 376 -20.62 20.70 -7.11
C LYS A 376 -21.30 19.34 -7.05
N THR A 377 -22.39 19.17 -7.80
CA THR A 377 -23.00 17.86 -8.04
C THR A 377 -22.52 17.35 -9.39
N PHE A 378 -22.03 16.11 -9.41
CA PHE A 378 -21.69 15.38 -10.64
C PHE A 378 -22.90 14.53 -11.05
N PRO A 379 -23.17 14.36 -12.36
CA PRO A 379 -24.29 13.57 -12.83
C PRO A 379 -24.18 12.11 -12.36
N GLY A 380 -25.33 11.45 -12.26
CA GLY A 380 -25.39 10.02 -11.97
C GLY A 380 -25.01 9.15 -13.18
N SER A 381 -24.95 7.85 -12.95
CA SER A 381 -24.76 6.79 -13.95
C SER A 381 -25.70 5.62 -13.62
N LYS A 382 -25.71 4.57 -14.46
CA LYS A 382 -26.45 3.33 -14.20
C LYS A 382 -26.16 2.72 -12.82
N TRP A 383 -24.95 2.87 -12.28
CA TRP A 383 -24.52 2.24 -11.02
C TRP A 383 -24.53 3.17 -9.79
N ASN A 384 -24.81 4.48 -9.97
CA ASN A 384 -24.80 5.43 -8.86
C ASN A 384 -25.63 6.69 -9.17
N GLY A 385 -26.43 7.16 -8.23
CA GLY A 385 -27.10 8.47 -8.34
C GLY A 385 -26.12 9.66 -8.39
N PRO A 386 -26.62 10.89 -8.58
CA PRO A 386 -25.78 12.09 -8.65
C PRO A 386 -24.91 12.28 -7.41
N VAL A 387 -23.62 12.58 -7.60
CA VAL A 387 -22.63 12.62 -6.51
C VAL A 387 -22.33 14.07 -6.11
N ALA A 388 -22.68 14.41 -4.87
CA ALA A 388 -22.53 15.75 -4.31
C ALA A 388 -21.18 15.93 -3.60
N ILE A 389 -20.27 16.72 -4.17
CA ILE A 389 -18.97 17.04 -3.56
C ILE A 389 -18.97 18.46 -3.00
N ASN A 390 -18.47 18.63 -1.78
CA ASN A 390 -18.30 19.92 -1.11
C ASN A 390 -16.80 20.19 -0.82
N PRO A 391 -16.40 21.41 -0.41
CA PRO A 391 -15.00 21.74 -0.14
C PRO A 391 -14.34 20.84 0.93
N LEU A 392 -15.08 20.48 1.99
CA LEU A 392 -14.60 19.62 3.07
C LEU A 392 -14.27 18.20 2.57
N PHE A 393 -15.03 17.67 1.61
CA PHE A 393 -14.70 16.41 0.95
C PHE A 393 -13.37 16.52 0.18
N CYS A 394 -13.11 17.64 -0.51
CA CYS A 394 -11.84 17.82 -1.21
C CYS A 394 -10.63 17.84 -0.25
N GLU A 395 -10.79 18.38 0.96
CA GLU A 395 -9.79 18.23 2.02
C GLU A 395 -9.66 16.79 2.52
N ALA A 396 -10.78 16.08 2.69
CA ALA A 396 -10.81 14.69 3.14
C ALA A 396 -10.14 13.74 2.14
N LEU A 397 -10.42 13.92 0.85
CA LEU A 397 -9.83 13.18 -0.28
C LEU A 397 -8.29 13.31 -0.27
N LYS A 398 -7.79 14.55 -0.18
CA LYS A 398 -6.35 14.87 -0.12
C LYS A 398 -5.69 14.55 1.22
N ARG A 399 -6.44 14.13 2.25
CA ARG A 399 -5.89 13.87 3.58
C ARG A 399 -5.00 12.63 3.58
N VAL A 400 -3.77 12.80 4.06
CA VAL A 400 -2.80 11.71 4.21
C VAL A 400 -3.11 10.83 5.42
N ARG A 401 -2.74 9.55 5.34
CA ARG A 401 -2.96 8.54 6.40
C ARG A 401 -2.64 9.05 7.81
N LEU A 402 -1.50 9.72 8.03
CA LEU A 402 -1.13 10.22 9.36
C LEU A 402 -2.12 11.26 9.91
N LYS A 403 -2.68 12.13 9.06
CA LYS A 403 -3.69 13.12 9.44
C LYS A 403 -5.04 12.47 9.72
N TRP A 404 -5.36 11.36 9.04
CA TRP A 404 -6.51 10.50 9.39
C TRP A 404 -6.31 9.78 10.73
N ASP A 405 -5.18 9.11 10.95
CA ASP A 405 -4.86 8.43 12.21
C ASP A 405 -5.06 9.37 13.41
N LYS A 406 -4.51 10.60 13.34
CA LYS A 406 -4.67 11.61 14.39
C LYS A 406 -6.15 11.96 14.62
N LYS A 407 -6.92 12.28 13.57
CA LYS A 407 -8.36 12.61 13.68
C LYS A 407 -9.19 11.47 14.29
N ILE A 408 -9.01 10.24 13.80
CA ILE A 408 -9.74 9.06 14.30
C ILE A 408 -9.36 8.76 15.76
N CYS A 409 -8.07 8.86 16.10
CA CYS A 409 -7.57 8.65 17.46
C CYS A 409 -8.06 9.70 18.46
N HIS A 410 -8.19 10.97 18.04
CA HIS A 410 -8.75 12.03 18.87
C HIS A 410 -10.24 11.78 19.15
N ARG A 411 -11.03 11.38 18.14
CA ARG A 411 -12.43 10.97 18.32
C ARG A 411 -12.58 9.83 19.32
N ALA A 412 -11.80 8.75 19.17
CA ALA A 412 -11.82 7.60 20.05
C ALA A 412 -11.54 7.98 21.52
N ARG A 413 -10.54 8.86 21.74
CA ARG A 413 -10.22 9.39 23.08
C ARG A 413 -11.32 10.30 23.63
N ALA A 414 -11.94 11.14 22.82
CA ALA A 414 -13.03 12.02 23.24
C ALA A 414 -14.28 11.23 23.69
N ASN A 415 -14.69 10.23 22.91
CA ASN A 415 -15.80 9.33 23.25
C ASN A 415 -15.54 8.57 24.56
N SER A 416 -14.29 8.12 24.76
CA SER A 416 -13.86 7.44 25.98
C SER A 416 -13.82 8.35 27.22
N LYS A 417 -13.70 9.68 27.05
CA LYS A 417 -13.78 10.65 28.15
C LYS A 417 -15.23 11.01 28.50
N LYS A 418 -16.12 11.21 27.51
CA LYS A 418 -17.52 11.59 27.75
C LYS A 418 -18.26 10.53 28.60
N LYS A 419 -18.04 9.23 28.34
CA LYS A 419 -18.59 8.11 29.12
C LYS A 419 -17.91 7.81 30.47
N LYS A 420 -17.02 8.68 30.97
CA LYS A 420 -16.47 8.60 32.35
C LYS A 420 -17.02 9.70 33.28
N LYS A 421 -17.88 10.57 32.75
CA LYS A 421 -18.55 11.67 33.48
C LYS A 421 -20.04 11.40 33.70
N HIS A 422 -20.49 10.23 33.28
CA HIS A 422 -21.76 9.57 33.53
C HIS A 422 -21.42 8.17 34.05
#